data_AF-A0A2C1JVG2-F1
#
_entry.id   AF-A0A2C1JVG2-F1
#
_cell.length_a   1.000
_cell.length_b   1.000
_cell.length_c   1.000
_cell.angle_alpha   90.00
_cell.angle_beta   90.00
_cell.angle_gamma   90.00
#
_symmetry.space_group_name_H-M   'P 1'
#
loop_
_entity.id
_entity.type
_entity.pdbx_description
1 polymer ?
#
loop_
_entity_poly.entity_id
_entity_poly.type
_entity_poly.pdbx_seq_one_letter_code
_entity_poly.pdbx_strand_id
1 'polypeptide(L)'
;FYLTVTLLYIESDFIWNNGRIEVNNSYLFTLYDGKQSHELIKKKNEVIKEIIDPNMTDYEKVLAIHDYVVKNTVYDYSNNVHWQSNWAYGALVNQTAVCGGYTNAMYYLLNEVGIENIDVTGSVRGIGHAWNKVKLDGVWYNLDATWDDVSKVPDSSVRYDYFLISDNKLALDHTWDKREYPESYDTRYENLIK
;
A
#
# COMPACT_ATOMS: atom_id res chain seq x y z
N PHE A 1 9.20 -25.84 17.60
CA PHE A 1 8.98 -24.91 16.49
C PHE A 1 10.33 -24.39 16.07
N TYR A 2 10.80 -24.75 14.88
CA TYR A 2 12.09 -24.28 14.37
C TYR A 2 11.79 -23.12 13.43
N LEU A 3 12.30 -21.94 13.77
CA LEU A 3 12.27 -20.76 12.91
C LEU A 3 13.53 -20.85 12.04
N THR A 4 13.39 -21.30 10.79
CA THR A 4 14.50 -21.31 9.85
C THR A 4 14.58 -19.95 9.19
N VAL A 5 15.47 -19.10 9.69
CA VAL A 5 15.87 -17.86 9.00
C VAL A 5 17.18 -18.17 8.27
N THR A 6 17.11 -18.34 6.94
CA THR A 6 18.32 -18.46 6.12
C THR A 6 18.84 -17.06 5.82
N LEU A 7 19.70 -16.54 6.69
CA LEU A 7 20.46 -15.31 6.46
C LEU A 7 21.71 -15.64 5.65
N LEU A 8 21.69 -15.28 4.36
CA LEU A 8 22.91 -15.12 3.56
C LEU A 8 23.65 -13.90 4.12
N TYR A 9 24.64 -14.16 4.98
CA TYR A 9 25.75 -13.30 5.41
C TYR A 9 25.59 -11.78 5.14
N ILE A 10 25.05 -11.05 6.13
CA ILE A 10 25.26 -9.59 6.23
C ILE A 10 25.49 -9.28 7.71
N GLU A 11 26.70 -8.82 8.05
CA GLU A 11 27.03 -8.25 9.35
C GLU A 11 26.18 -6.99 9.54
N SER A 12 25.08 -7.10 10.28
CA SER A 12 24.28 -5.94 10.65
C SER A 12 23.65 -6.15 12.02
N ASP A 13 23.65 -5.10 12.83
CA ASP A 13 23.06 -5.09 14.16
C ASP A 13 21.54 -5.14 14.04
N PHE A 14 20.92 -6.13 14.68
CA PHE A 14 19.47 -6.33 14.66
C PHE A 14 18.85 -5.73 15.92
N ILE A 15 17.84 -4.87 15.75
CA ILE A 15 17.00 -4.40 16.85
C ILE A 15 15.63 -5.05 16.71
N TRP A 16 15.20 -5.77 17.75
CA TRP A 16 13.85 -6.33 17.83
C TRP A 16 12.92 -5.33 18.50
N ASN A 17 11.85 -4.95 17.81
CA ASN A 17 10.84 -4.04 18.37
C ASN A 17 9.45 -4.45 17.90
N ASN A 18 8.61 -4.95 18.83
CA ASN A 18 7.20 -5.29 18.59
C ASN A 18 6.92 -6.08 17.28
N GLY A 19 7.71 -7.12 17.01
CA GLY A 19 7.51 -7.96 15.81
C GLY A 19 8.17 -7.44 14.52
N ARG A 20 9.03 -6.43 14.62
CA ARG A 20 9.89 -5.95 13.53
C ARG A 20 11.35 -6.28 13.82
N ILE A 21 12.10 -6.59 12.76
CA ILE A 21 13.56 -6.57 12.76
C ILE A 21 13.97 -5.43 11.84
N GLU A 22 14.63 -4.42 12.39
CA GLU A 22 15.22 -3.33 11.61
C GLU A 22 16.65 -3.71 11.22
N VAL A 23 16.95 -3.59 9.92
CA VAL A 23 18.29 -3.77 9.35
C VAL A 23 18.60 -2.54 8.50
N ASN A 24 19.71 -1.86 8.82
CA ASN A 24 20.29 -0.69 8.14
C ASN A 24 19.53 -0.22 6.89
N ASN A 25 18.58 0.70 7.10
CA ASN A 25 18.03 1.65 6.13
C ASN A 25 17.49 1.15 4.77
N SER A 26 17.20 -0.15 4.55
CA SER A 26 16.58 -0.52 3.27
C SER A 26 15.66 -1.73 3.21
N TYR A 27 15.43 -2.50 4.28
CA TYR A 27 14.46 -3.61 4.20
C TYR A 27 13.65 -3.75 5.50
N LEU A 28 12.40 -3.28 5.45
CA LEU A 28 11.39 -3.58 6.47
C LEU A 28 10.94 -5.04 6.27
N PHE A 29 11.44 -5.97 7.09
CA PHE A 29 10.90 -7.33 7.12
C PHE A 29 9.73 -7.39 8.12
N THR A 30 8.50 -7.42 7.61
CA THR A 30 7.34 -7.86 8.40
C THR A 30 7.51 -9.34 8.69
N LEU A 31 7.56 -9.73 9.96
CA LEU A 31 7.68 -11.12 10.38
C LEU A 31 6.39 -11.89 10.11
N TYR A 32 6.20 -12.32 8.87
CA TYR A 32 5.30 -13.41 8.56
C TYR A 32 5.95 -14.72 8.98
N ASP A 33 5.19 -15.67 9.52
CA ASP A 33 5.68 -17.05 9.56
C ASP A 33 6.00 -17.53 8.12
N GLY A 34 6.84 -18.56 7.98
CA GLY A 34 7.30 -19.00 6.66
C GLY A 34 6.16 -19.39 5.70
N LYS A 35 5.00 -19.78 6.23
CA LYS A 35 3.82 -20.11 5.44
C LYS A 35 3.13 -18.84 4.93
N GLN A 36 2.88 -17.87 5.80
CA GLN A 36 2.28 -16.59 5.43
C GLN A 36 3.13 -15.82 4.43
N SER A 37 4.47 -15.85 4.59
CA SER A 37 5.41 -15.28 3.61
C SER A 37 5.23 -15.90 2.23
N HIS A 38 5.15 -17.24 2.17
CA HIS A 38 5.00 -17.97 0.91
C HIS A 38 3.65 -17.68 0.24
N GLU A 39 2.57 -17.67 1.02
CA GLU A 39 1.22 -17.36 0.52
C GLU A 39 1.14 -15.94 -0.01
N LEU A 40 1.73 -14.96 0.67
CA LEU A 40 1.77 -13.57 0.21
C LEU A 40 2.56 -13.41 -1.09
N ILE A 41 3.75 -14.02 -1.18
CA ILE A 41 4.57 -13.97 -2.41
C ILE A 41 3.84 -14.62 -3.58
N LYS A 42 3.23 -15.80 -3.34
CA LYS A 42 2.43 -16.49 -4.34
C LYS A 42 1.28 -15.59 -4.81
N LYS A 43 0.53 -15.01 -3.88
CA LYS A 43 -0.60 -14.13 -4.19
C LYS A 43 -0.15 -12.90 -4.97
N LYS A 44 0.92 -12.23 -4.57
CA LYS A 44 1.52 -11.11 -5.32
C LYS A 44 1.81 -11.50 -6.77
N ASN A 45 2.49 -12.62 -6.99
CA ASN A 45 2.83 -13.07 -8.35
C ASN A 45 1.60 -13.40 -9.19
N GLU A 46 0.56 -13.99 -8.59
CA GLU A 46 -0.73 -14.24 -9.25
C GLU A 46 -1.40 -12.93 -9.68
N VAL A 47 -1.45 -11.94 -8.78
CA VAL A 47 -2.05 -10.62 -9.04
C VAL A 47 -1.31 -9.89 -10.15
N ILE A 48 0.02 -9.78 -10.06
CA ILE A 48 0.81 -9.09 -11.08
C ILE A 48 0.64 -9.75 -12.44
N LYS A 49 0.63 -11.09 -12.51
CA LYS A 49 0.40 -11.81 -13.76
C LYS A 49 -1.00 -11.57 -14.33
N GLU A 50 -1.99 -11.36 -13.47
CA GLU A 50 -3.38 -11.11 -13.87
C GLU A 50 -3.57 -9.70 -14.43
N ILE A 51 -3.00 -8.68 -13.76
CA ILE A 51 -3.36 -7.28 -14.01
C ILE A 51 -2.31 -6.46 -14.76
N ILE A 52 -1.07 -6.95 -14.90
CA ILE A 52 0.03 -6.20 -15.50
C ILE A 52 0.43 -6.76 -16.87
N ASP A 53 0.35 -5.90 -17.88
CA ASP A 53 1.01 -6.09 -19.17
C ASP A 53 2.34 -5.33 -19.20
N PRO A 54 3.47 -5.93 -19.64
CA PRO A 54 4.76 -5.24 -19.71
C PRO A 54 4.79 -3.97 -20.57
N ASN A 55 3.83 -3.79 -21.48
CA ASN A 55 3.71 -2.60 -22.33
C ASN A 55 2.88 -1.48 -21.70
N MET A 56 2.31 -1.69 -20.52
CA MET A 56 1.62 -0.64 -19.77
C MET A 56 2.57 0.49 -19.42
N THR A 57 2.07 1.71 -19.55
CA THR A 57 2.67 2.89 -18.94
C THR A 57 2.64 2.78 -17.42
N ASP A 58 3.49 3.56 -16.75
CA ASP A 58 3.52 3.56 -15.28
C ASP A 58 2.19 4.02 -14.67
N TYR A 59 1.50 4.96 -15.31
CA TYR A 59 0.13 5.35 -14.95
C TYR A 59 -0.84 4.17 -15.02
N GLU A 60 -0.83 3.41 -16.12
CA GLU A 60 -1.72 2.25 -16.30
C GLU A 60 -1.44 1.13 -15.29
N LYS A 61 -0.17 0.90 -14.94
CA LYS A 61 0.20 -0.06 -13.88
C LYS A 61 -0.34 0.38 -12.52
N VAL A 62 -0.17 1.66 -12.17
CA VAL A 62 -0.70 2.21 -10.90
C VAL A 62 -2.21 2.09 -10.85
N LEU A 63 -2.90 2.41 -11.95
CA LEU A 63 -4.35 2.28 -12.07
C LEU A 63 -4.80 0.82 -11.91
N ALA A 64 -4.17 -0.12 -12.61
CA ALA A 64 -4.51 -1.54 -12.52
C ALA A 64 -4.33 -2.08 -11.10
N ILE A 65 -3.22 -1.73 -10.44
CA ILE A 65 -2.94 -2.13 -9.05
C ILE A 65 -3.94 -1.51 -8.08
N HIS A 66 -4.22 -0.21 -8.21
CA HIS A 66 -5.23 0.48 -7.41
C HIS A 66 -6.59 -0.21 -7.52
N ASP A 67 -7.09 -0.38 -8.75
CA ASP A 67 -8.35 -1.04 -9.02
C ASP A 67 -8.41 -2.44 -8.42
N TYR A 68 -7.32 -3.22 -8.55
CA TYR A 68 -7.25 -4.55 -7.99
C TYR A 68 -7.40 -4.51 -6.47
N VAL A 69 -6.63 -3.68 -5.77
CA VAL A 69 -6.65 -3.60 -4.31
C VAL A 69 -8.01 -3.14 -3.81
N VAL A 70 -8.59 -2.10 -4.42
CA VAL A 70 -9.92 -1.59 -4.03
C VAL A 70 -11.02 -2.62 -4.29
N LYS A 71 -10.99 -3.30 -5.44
CA LYS A 71 -12.01 -4.34 -5.75
C LYS A 71 -11.83 -5.59 -4.90
N ASN A 72 -10.62 -5.98 -4.52
CA ASN A 72 -10.40 -7.28 -3.88
C ASN A 72 -10.24 -7.20 -2.36
N THR A 73 -10.50 -6.04 -1.74
CA THR A 73 -10.37 -5.85 -0.31
C THR A 73 -11.66 -5.28 0.27
N VAL A 74 -12.03 -5.73 1.47
CA VAL A 74 -13.09 -5.12 2.27
C VAL A 74 -12.47 -4.39 3.46
N TYR A 75 -12.95 -3.18 3.72
CA TYR A 75 -12.51 -2.47 4.91
C TYR A 75 -12.96 -3.17 6.20
N ASP A 76 -12.02 -3.39 7.11
CA ASP A 76 -12.26 -4.03 8.41
C ASP A 76 -12.84 -3.01 9.41
N TYR A 77 -14.18 -2.98 9.50
CA TYR A 77 -14.92 -2.14 10.44
C TYR A 77 -15.06 -2.77 11.84
N SER A 78 -14.38 -3.87 12.13
CA SER A 78 -14.54 -4.56 13.41
C SER A 78 -13.96 -3.76 14.57
N ASN A 79 -14.58 -3.84 15.75
CA ASN A 79 -14.05 -3.21 16.96
C ASN A 79 -12.73 -3.84 17.44
N ASN A 80 -12.41 -5.04 16.96
CA ASN A 80 -11.19 -5.77 17.27
C ASN A 80 -10.51 -6.22 15.98
N VAL A 81 -9.97 -5.23 15.26
CA VAL A 81 -9.28 -5.39 13.98
C VAL A 81 -8.22 -6.48 14.10
N HIS A 82 -8.25 -7.46 13.21
CA HIS A 82 -7.25 -8.50 13.20
C HIS A 82 -5.88 -7.89 12.88
N TRP A 83 -4.80 -8.31 13.55
CA TRP A 83 -3.49 -7.69 13.37
C TRP A 83 -3.01 -7.73 11.91
N GLN A 84 -3.40 -8.76 11.14
CA GLN A 84 -3.09 -8.89 9.71
C GLN A 84 -3.77 -7.82 8.85
N SER A 85 -4.90 -7.25 9.29
CA SER A 85 -5.63 -6.20 8.58
C SER A 85 -4.80 -4.92 8.41
N ASN A 86 -3.71 -4.75 9.17
CA ASN A 86 -2.78 -3.63 9.03
C ASN A 86 -1.67 -3.88 7.98
N TRP A 87 -1.66 -5.03 7.31
CA TRP A 87 -0.56 -5.45 6.45
C TRP A 87 -1.05 -5.94 5.08
N ALA A 88 -0.13 -6.03 4.10
CA ALA A 88 -0.43 -6.49 2.75
C ALA A 88 -1.13 -7.87 2.73
N TYR A 89 -0.79 -8.76 3.66
CA TYR A 89 -1.46 -10.06 3.80
C TYR A 89 -2.95 -9.93 4.09
N GLY A 90 -3.37 -8.99 4.94
CA GLY A 90 -4.78 -8.72 5.21
C GLY A 90 -5.54 -8.37 3.93
N ALA A 91 -5.00 -7.43 3.16
CA ALA A 91 -5.63 -6.98 1.91
C ALA A 91 -5.55 -8.03 0.79
N LEU A 92 -4.37 -8.58 0.51
CA LEU A 92 -4.17 -9.43 -0.67
C LEU A 92 -4.62 -10.88 -0.46
N VAL A 93 -4.42 -11.45 0.73
CA VAL A 93 -4.69 -12.86 1.02
C VAL A 93 -6.03 -13.03 1.74
N ASN A 94 -6.23 -12.29 2.83
CA ASN A 94 -7.49 -12.37 3.59
C ASN A 94 -8.62 -11.54 2.98
N GLN A 95 -8.32 -10.64 2.04
CA GLN A 95 -9.30 -9.72 1.42
C GLN A 95 -10.04 -8.85 2.44
N THR A 96 -9.40 -8.56 3.57
CA THR A 96 -9.95 -7.72 4.64
C THR A 96 -8.84 -6.95 5.34
N ALA A 97 -8.93 -5.62 5.34
CA ALA A 97 -7.88 -4.74 5.84
C ALA A 97 -8.40 -3.41 6.38
N VAL A 98 -7.60 -2.73 7.20
CA VAL A 98 -7.76 -1.29 7.49
C VAL A 98 -6.77 -0.50 6.64
N CYS A 99 -6.74 0.84 6.78
CA CYS A 99 -5.90 1.72 5.95
C CYS A 99 -4.42 1.29 5.83
N GLY A 100 -3.83 0.76 6.91
CA GLY A 100 -2.49 0.19 6.88
C GLY A 100 -2.34 -0.99 5.90
N GLY A 101 -3.31 -1.89 5.84
CA GLY A 101 -3.26 -3.05 4.93
C GLY A 101 -3.45 -2.66 3.46
N TYR A 102 -4.32 -1.68 3.16
CA TYR A 102 -4.46 -1.11 1.81
C TYR A 102 -3.14 -0.46 1.38
N THR A 103 -2.60 0.44 2.22
CA THR A 103 -1.34 1.15 1.99
C THR A 103 -0.19 0.18 1.73
N ASN A 104 -0.09 -0.87 2.55
CA ASN A 104 1.00 -1.83 2.45
C ASN A 104 0.84 -2.78 1.26
N ALA A 105 -0.39 -3.12 0.85
CA ALA A 105 -0.66 -3.88 -0.37
C ALA A 105 -0.29 -3.09 -1.63
N MET A 106 -0.67 -1.81 -1.69
CA MET A 106 -0.26 -0.90 -2.75
C MET A 106 1.26 -0.80 -2.82
N TYR A 107 1.93 -0.54 -1.69
CA TYR A 107 3.39 -0.48 -1.62
C TYR A 107 4.05 -1.75 -2.13
N TYR A 108 3.53 -2.91 -1.72
CA TYR A 108 4.09 -4.21 -2.08
C TYR A 108 3.95 -4.52 -3.58
N LEU A 109 2.79 -4.23 -4.18
CA LEU A 109 2.55 -4.46 -5.60
C LEU A 109 3.24 -3.42 -6.50
N LEU A 110 3.27 -2.14 -6.10
CA LEU A 110 3.93 -1.08 -6.85
C LEU A 110 5.45 -1.29 -6.93
N ASN A 111 6.07 -1.73 -5.83
CA ASN A 111 7.49 -2.07 -5.84
C ASN A 111 7.82 -3.24 -6.77
N GLU A 112 6.92 -4.24 -6.87
CA GLU A 112 7.12 -5.39 -7.76
C GLU A 112 7.20 -4.98 -9.24
N VAL A 113 6.50 -3.91 -9.61
CA VAL A 113 6.49 -3.38 -10.99
C VAL A 113 7.43 -2.19 -11.19
N GLY A 114 8.29 -1.90 -10.20
CA GLY A 114 9.32 -0.87 -10.29
C GLY A 114 8.81 0.58 -10.12
N ILE A 115 7.62 0.76 -9.53
CA ILE A 115 7.06 2.09 -9.28
C ILE A 115 7.51 2.59 -7.90
N GLU A 116 8.31 3.65 -7.90
CA GLU A 116 8.77 4.32 -6.66
C GLU A 116 7.56 4.88 -5.90
N ASN A 117 7.42 4.46 -4.65
CA ASN A 117 6.32 4.85 -3.79
C ASN A 117 6.73 4.78 -2.31
N ILE A 118 6.01 5.50 -1.45
CA ILE A 118 6.25 5.54 -0.01
C ILE A 118 4.93 5.52 0.76
N ASP A 119 4.98 5.02 1.99
CA ASP A 119 3.88 5.08 2.94
C ASP A 119 3.86 6.46 3.62
N VAL A 120 2.68 7.08 3.68
CA VAL A 120 2.44 8.35 4.38
C VAL A 120 1.52 8.08 5.55
N THR A 121 1.83 8.71 6.69
CA THR A 121 0.96 8.68 7.86
C THR A 121 0.48 10.08 8.21
N GLY A 122 -0.76 10.16 8.66
CA GLY A 122 -1.39 11.41 9.02
C GLY A 122 -2.73 11.17 9.67
N SER A 123 -3.71 12.01 9.34
CA SER A 123 -5.06 11.87 9.84
C SER A 123 -6.09 12.35 8.82
N VAL A 124 -7.29 11.79 8.91
CA VAL A 124 -8.47 12.28 8.19
C VAL A 124 -9.55 12.55 9.21
N ARG A 125 -10.08 13.78 9.23
CA ARG A 125 -11.07 14.24 10.22
C ARG A 125 -10.64 13.95 11.68
N GLY A 126 -9.34 14.04 11.97
CA GLY A 126 -8.77 13.84 13.30
C GLY A 126 -8.53 12.38 13.72
N ILE A 127 -8.78 11.41 12.83
CA ILE A 127 -8.53 9.98 13.06
C ILE A 127 -7.25 9.59 12.32
N GLY A 128 -6.36 8.84 12.97
CA GLY A 128 -5.11 8.37 12.36
C GLY A 128 -5.37 7.59 11.07
N HIS A 129 -4.60 7.89 10.04
CA HIS A 129 -4.78 7.32 8.70
C HIS A 129 -3.44 7.12 7.98
N ALA A 130 -3.43 6.23 7.00
CA ALA A 130 -2.29 5.93 6.15
C ALA A 130 -2.72 5.77 4.69
N TRP A 131 -1.87 6.24 3.78
CA TRP A 131 -2.03 6.17 2.33
C TRP A 131 -0.65 6.15 1.67
N ASN A 132 -0.59 6.08 0.33
CA ASN A 132 0.68 6.10 -0.39
C ASN A 132 0.93 7.44 -1.08
N LYS A 133 2.21 7.81 -1.22
CA LYS A 133 2.67 8.70 -2.29
C LYS A 133 3.35 7.88 -3.36
N VAL A 134 3.02 8.14 -4.62
CA VAL A 134 3.53 7.43 -5.80
C VAL A 134 4.21 8.40 -6.74
N LYS A 135 5.35 8.01 -7.31
CA LYS A 135 6.13 8.86 -8.21
C LYS A 135 5.97 8.42 -9.65
N LEU A 136 5.47 9.33 -10.49
CA LEU A 136 5.31 9.14 -11.93
C LEU A 136 5.99 10.28 -12.67
N ASP A 137 6.78 9.97 -13.70
CA ASP A 137 7.56 10.96 -14.47
C ASP A 137 8.40 11.90 -13.59
N GLY A 138 8.95 11.38 -12.49
CA GLY A 138 9.75 12.15 -11.54
C GLY A 138 8.96 13.04 -10.58
N VAL A 139 7.63 13.00 -10.62
CA VAL A 139 6.73 13.82 -9.80
C VAL A 139 5.93 12.96 -8.85
N TRP A 140 5.77 13.42 -7.60
CA TRP A 140 5.01 12.70 -6.58
C TRP A 140 3.52 13.07 -6.61
N TYR A 141 2.67 12.08 -6.35
CA TYR A 141 1.22 12.18 -6.25
C TYR A 141 0.74 11.43 -5.01
N ASN A 142 -0.36 11.87 -4.40
CA ASN A 142 -1.01 11.12 -3.34
C ASN A 142 -1.97 10.07 -3.95
N LEU A 143 -2.04 8.91 -3.31
CA LEU A 143 -2.87 7.79 -3.71
C LEU A 143 -3.46 7.13 -2.45
N ASP A 144 -4.76 7.30 -2.24
CA ASP A 144 -5.48 6.70 -1.11
C ASP A 144 -6.53 5.69 -1.56
N ALA A 145 -6.07 4.45 -1.73
CA ALA A 145 -6.93 3.33 -2.08
C ALA A 145 -8.00 3.02 -1.00
N THR A 146 -7.81 3.46 0.25
CA THR A 146 -8.81 3.23 1.30
C THR A 146 -10.01 4.13 1.12
N TRP A 147 -9.79 5.40 0.79
CA TRP A 147 -10.87 6.37 0.58
C TRP A 147 -11.53 6.27 -0.80
N ASP A 148 -10.86 5.63 -1.74
CA ASP A 148 -11.43 5.22 -3.03
C ASP A 148 -12.22 3.90 -2.96
N ASP A 149 -12.18 3.21 -1.82
CA ASP A 149 -13.05 2.06 -1.52
C ASP A 149 -14.39 2.51 -0.93
N VAL A 150 -15.45 2.31 -1.71
CA VAL A 150 -16.85 2.55 -1.29
C VAL A 150 -17.61 1.27 -0.97
N SER A 151 -16.90 0.15 -1.07
CA SER A 151 -17.45 -1.17 -1.06
C SER A 151 -17.57 -1.69 0.36
N LYS A 152 -18.58 -2.52 0.61
CA LYS A 152 -18.67 -3.35 1.82
C LYS A 152 -18.39 -4.83 1.53
N VAL A 153 -18.16 -5.16 0.26
CA VAL A 153 -17.90 -6.50 -0.26
C VAL A 153 -16.89 -6.39 -1.41
N PRO A 154 -16.08 -7.42 -1.66
CA PRO A 154 -15.20 -7.43 -2.82
C PRO A 154 -16.00 -7.37 -4.13
N ASP A 155 -15.36 -6.86 -5.18
CA ASP A 155 -15.82 -6.75 -6.57
C ASP A 155 -16.97 -5.76 -6.79
N SER A 156 -17.02 -4.68 -5.99
CA SER A 156 -17.94 -3.57 -6.22
C SER A 156 -17.26 -2.28 -6.70
N SER A 157 -18.02 -1.18 -6.78
CA SER A 157 -17.59 0.04 -7.45
C SER A 157 -16.30 0.63 -6.87
N VAL A 158 -15.41 1.10 -7.75
CA VAL A 158 -14.19 1.84 -7.42
C VAL A 158 -14.45 3.33 -7.60
N ARG A 159 -13.94 4.16 -6.69
CA ARG A 159 -13.83 5.62 -6.90
C ARG A 159 -12.39 6.01 -7.24
N TYR A 160 -12.23 7.25 -7.67
CA TYR A 160 -10.95 7.83 -8.06
C TYR A 160 -10.79 9.25 -7.48
N ASP A 161 -11.50 9.53 -6.38
CA ASP A 161 -11.49 10.85 -5.72
C ASP A 161 -10.10 11.14 -5.12
N TYR A 162 -9.34 10.09 -4.76
CA TYR A 162 -8.01 10.14 -4.15
C TYR A 162 -6.94 9.45 -4.99
N PHE A 163 -7.22 9.24 -6.28
CA PHE A 163 -6.30 8.63 -7.23
C PHE A 163 -5.38 9.66 -7.86
N LEU A 164 -4.07 9.60 -7.53
CA LEU A 164 -3.00 10.44 -8.08
C LEU A 164 -3.29 11.96 -7.97
N ILE A 165 -3.61 12.42 -6.76
CA ILE A 165 -3.98 13.80 -6.48
C ILE A 165 -2.86 14.61 -5.82
N SER A 166 -2.87 15.94 -6.00
CA SER A 166 -1.92 16.85 -5.37
C SER A 166 -2.14 16.99 -3.87
N ASP A 167 -1.12 17.51 -3.18
CA ASP A 167 -1.21 17.88 -1.76
C ASP A 167 -2.29 18.93 -1.50
N ASN A 168 -2.58 19.80 -2.48
CA ASN A 168 -3.63 20.82 -2.33
C ASN A 168 -5.02 20.20 -2.32
N LYS A 169 -5.25 19.21 -3.18
CA LYS A 169 -6.51 18.46 -3.23
C LYS A 169 -6.66 17.59 -1.99
N LEU A 170 -5.62 16.86 -1.61
CA LEU A 170 -5.64 15.96 -0.46
C LEU A 170 -5.81 16.72 0.87
N ALA A 171 -5.18 17.89 1.02
CA ALA A 171 -5.26 18.70 2.25
C ALA A 171 -6.64 19.32 2.53
N LEU A 172 -7.64 19.10 1.68
CA LEU A 172 -9.01 19.53 1.94
C LEU A 172 -9.65 18.75 3.10
N ASP A 173 -9.24 17.51 3.33
CA ASP A 173 -9.75 16.67 4.42
C ASP A 173 -8.69 15.80 5.13
N HIS A 174 -7.51 15.62 4.53
CA HIS A 174 -6.37 14.96 5.17
C HIS A 174 -5.40 15.97 5.80
N THR A 175 -4.65 15.53 6.81
CA THR A 175 -3.57 16.31 7.44
C THR A 175 -2.38 15.41 7.74
N TRP A 176 -1.17 15.86 7.39
CA TRP A 176 0.11 15.19 7.67
C TRP A 176 1.23 16.22 7.84
N ASP A 177 2.39 15.79 8.35
CA ASP A 177 3.58 16.64 8.40
C ASP A 177 4.26 16.68 7.03
N LYS A 178 4.03 17.76 6.28
CA LYS A 178 4.59 17.93 4.92
C LYS A 178 6.12 17.93 4.89
N ARG A 179 6.81 18.14 6.02
CA ARG A 179 8.28 18.18 6.08
C ARG A 179 8.90 16.78 6.02
N GLU A 180 8.13 15.75 6.35
CA GLU A 180 8.58 14.36 6.38
C GLU A 180 8.44 13.66 5.02
N TYR A 181 7.77 14.28 4.04
CA TYR A 181 7.40 13.63 2.78
C TYR A 181 7.66 14.53 1.55
N PRO A 182 7.90 13.95 0.37
CA PRO A 182 8.03 14.71 -0.87
C PRO A 182 6.77 15.51 -1.22
N GLU A 183 6.99 16.72 -1.73
CA GLU A 183 5.93 17.61 -2.19
C GLU A 183 5.22 17.06 -3.43
N SER A 184 3.90 17.24 -3.48
CA SER A 184 3.06 16.89 -4.63
C SER A 184 2.19 18.08 -5.02
N TYR A 185 2.52 18.75 -6.13
CA TYR A 185 1.76 19.93 -6.61
C TYR A 185 1.25 19.80 -8.04
N ASP A 186 1.66 18.77 -8.78
CA ASP A 186 1.18 18.54 -10.14
C ASP A 186 -0.23 17.95 -10.10
N THR A 187 -1.08 18.41 -11.01
CA THR A 187 -2.50 18.06 -11.07
C THR A 187 -2.87 17.32 -12.36
N ARG A 188 -1.89 16.90 -13.19
CA ARG A 188 -2.16 16.31 -14.52
C ARG A 188 -3.04 15.07 -14.49
N TYR A 189 -2.98 14.30 -13.40
CA TYR A 189 -3.74 13.06 -13.22
C TYR A 189 -5.04 13.25 -12.44
N GLU A 190 -5.27 14.43 -11.85
CA GLU A 190 -6.46 14.70 -11.06
C GLU A 190 -7.72 14.64 -11.93
N ASN A 191 -8.69 13.81 -11.53
CA ASN A 191 -10.00 13.64 -12.19
C ASN A 191 -9.91 13.19 -13.67
N LEU A 192 -8.81 12.56 -14.09
CA LEU A 192 -8.72 11.96 -15.44
C LEU A 192 -9.72 10.83 -15.65
N ILE A 193 -10.10 10.16 -14.57
CA ILE A 193 -11.10 9.08 -14.53
C ILE A 193 -12.30 9.59 -13.74
N LYS A 194 -13.51 9.20 -14.17
CA LYS A 194 -14.78 9.55 -13.53
C LYS A 194 -15.60 8.31 -13.24
#